data_AF-A0A3Q8W1U7-F1
#
_entry.id   AF-A0A3Q8W1U7-F1
#
_cell.length_a   1.000
_cell.length_b   1.000
_cell.length_c   1.000
_cell.angle_alpha   90.00
_cell.angle_beta   90.00
_cell.angle_gamma   90.00
#
_symmetry.space_group_name_H-M   'P 1'
#
loop_
_entity.id
_entity.type
_entity.pdbx_description
1 polymer ?
#
loop_
_entity_poly.entity_id
_entity_poly.type
_entity_poly.pdbx_seq_one_letter_code
_entity_poly.pdbx_strand_id
1 'polypeptide(L)'
;MIQTLPLALPTTLVDHHAIDLTALYSKGWGLTFVDAAGSSNGEVYTLATLYRHMYRAADDEPGPKSADFGYRIITRYSAEGEVLASALFRTGGAEKGDSAVADGGDLGLCVLPDGVLAITATPDRTTLVAPDLSLVLAVYDSKDGRPYREFAPGEGDPFAGSISVTPSGRLLCTLAEYGVWRYGNLLTNLVGIADGPLTADSKPPIRALASLDPEPAHQSPVDLRPHATYQGSPIGMTNRPRPALTELAAGEDRLSRWERSSLGRPAALSDSLFVVPFFAETFRGGSRGQPFVFALVNDQGEMTGRLHGLHEWRDSPFTGFNFSLVADPHRSRAFHLNRYGLYAWNKAGVLRAKLDTETKPFKPLTHFTLGACAPNGDLLLVHTKQHLVLRVPAPDDLSALGDTVEEALRTYARQRTALKKQWGPVNWHWTHSTPLHRI
;
A
#
# COMPACT_ATOMS: atom_id res chain seq x y z
N MET A 1 -4.18 -7.90 -20.20
CA MET A 1 -5.17 -8.96 -20.54
C MET A 1 -6.23 -8.99 -19.43
N ILE A 2 -7.53 -9.15 -19.72
CA ILE A 2 -8.53 -9.23 -18.65
C ILE A 2 -8.50 -10.60 -18.01
N GLN A 3 -8.24 -10.64 -16.70
CA GLN A 3 -8.10 -11.88 -15.95
C GLN A 3 -8.55 -11.72 -14.50
N THR A 4 -9.08 -12.78 -13.92
CA THR A 4 -9.48 -12.83 -12.51
C THR A 4 -8.62 -13.87 -11.78
N LEU A 5 -8.02 -13.48 -10.66
CA LEU A 5 -7.15 -14.29 -9.81
C LEU A 5 -7.79 -14.46 -8.42
N PRO A 6 -7.75 -15.64 -7.80
CA PRO A 6 -8.21 -15.79 -6.42
C PRO A 6 -7.17 -15.26 -5.43
N LEU A 7 -7.57 -14.49 -4.42
CA LEU A 7 -6.75 -14.27 -3.22
C LEU A 7 -6.75 -15.57 -2.41
N ALA A 8 -5.79 -16.44 -2.71
CA ALA A 8 -5.82 -17.83 -2.29
C ALA A 8 -5.13 -18.01 -0.93
N LEU A 9 -5.76 -18.76 -0.04
CA LEU A 9 -5.21 -19.16 1.25
C LEU A 9 -4.45 -20.48 1.12
N PRO A 10 -3.29 -20.64 1.77
CA PRO A 10 -2.62 -21.92 1.84
C PRO A 10 -3.49 -22.94 2.60
N THR A 11 -3.79 -24.08 2.00
CA THR A 11 -4.59 -25.15 2.63
C THR A 11 -3.94 -25.63 3.92
N THR A 12 -2.61 -25.72 3.95
CA THR A 12 -1.84 -26.11 5.14
C THR A 12 -2.10 -25.18 6.34
N LEU A 13 -2.31 -23.89 6.11
CA LEU A 13 -2.62 -22.92 7.17
C LEU A 13 -4.07 -23.04 7.65
N VAL A 14 -5.01 -23.23 6.71
CA VAL A 14 -6.42 -23.46 7.01
C VAL A 14 -6.60 -24.71 7.87
N ASP A 15 -5.94 -25.81 7.49
CA ASP A 15 -5.98 -27.09 8.21
C ASP A 15 -5.30 -27.00 9.58
N HIS A 16 -4.13 -26.36 9.66
CA HIS A 16 -3.39 -26.20 10.92
C HIS A 16 -4.22 -25.50 11.99
N HIS A 17 -4.96 -24.45 11.62
CA HIS A 17 -5.82 -23.69 12.53
C HIS A 17 -7.28 -24.16 12.59
N ALA A 18 -7.64 -25.21 11.83
CA ALA A 18 -9.00 -25.70 11.66
C ALA A 18 -10.00 -24.57 11.38
N ILE A 19 -9.67 -23.69 10.43
CA ILE A 19 -10.50 -22.53 10.11
C ILE A 19 -11.78 -23.02 9.45
N ASP A 20 -12.92 -22.77 10.09
CA ASP A 20 -14.24 -22.97 9.47
C ASP A 20 -14.48 -21.87 8.43
N LEU A 21 -14.16 -22.15 7.17
CA LEU A 21 -14.41 -21.24 6.06
C LEU A 21 -15.92 -20.97 5.84
N THR A 22 -16.81 -21.76 6.44
CA THR A 22 -18.26 -21.49 6.39
C THR A 22 -18.70 -20.43 7.42
N ALA A 23 -17.90 -20.20 8.45
CA ALA A 23 -18.20 -19.26 9.52
C ALA A 23 -18.10 -17.80 9.05
N LEU A 24 -19.05 -16.98 9.49
CA LEU A 24 -18.97 -15.53 9.34
C LEU A 24 -17.78 -14.96 10.12
N TYR A 25 -17.16 -13.89 9.61
CA TYR A 25 -16.07 -13.21 10.29
C TYR A 25 -16.43 -12.70 11.70
N SER A 26 -17.72 -12.40 11.93
CA SER A 26 -18.23 -12.04 13.25
C SER A 26 -18.06 -13.14 14.31
N LYS A 27 -17.69 -14.37 13.91
CA LYS A 27 -17.31 -15.46 14.81
C LYS A 27 -15.82 -15.43 15.20
N GLY A 28 -15.12 -14.33 14.94
CA GLY A 28 -13.79 -14.08 15.48
C GLY A 28 -12.64 -14.42 14.53
N TRP A 29 -12.84 -14.54 13.22
CA TRP A 29 -11.74 -14.67 12.25
C TRP A 29 -11.97 -13.77 11.04
N GLY A 30 -10.94 -13.51 10.24
CA GLY A 30 -11.10 -12.71 9.03
C GLY A 30 -9.95 -12.79 8.05
N LEU A 31 -10.26 -12.50 6.78
CA LEU A 31 -9.30 -12.29 5.71
C LEU A 31 -9.47 -10.87 5.16
N THR A 32 -8.39 -10.09 5.16
CA THR A 32 -8.39 -8.71 4.67
C THR A 32 -7.27 -8.52 3.66
N PHE A 33 -7.58 -7.96 2.49
CA PHE A 33 -6.57 -7.53 1.53
C PHE A 33 -5.77 -6.35 2.11
N VAL A 34 -4.45 -6.37 1.93
CA VAL A 34 -3.56 -5.31 2.40
C VAL A 34 -2.98 -4.53 1.22
N ASP A 35 -2.26 -5.21 0.32
CA ASP A 35 -1.63 -4.56 -0.84
C ASP A 35 -1.38 -5.55 -1.99
N ALA A 36 -1.07 -5.04 -3.18
CA ALA A 36 -0.66 -5.83 -4.33
C ALA A 36 0.48 -5.16 -5.08
N ALA A 37 1.30 -5.95 -5.79
CA ALA A 37 2.32 -5.44 -6.68
C ALA A 37 2.36 -6.29 -7.96
N GLY A 38 2.68 -5.66 -9.09
CA GLY A 38 2.96 -6.35 -10.35
C GLY A 38 4.45 -6.27 -10.67
N SER A 39 4.96 -7.28 -11.36
CA SER A 39 6.31 -7.30 -11.92
C SER A 39 6.30 -6.96 -13.41
N SER A 40 7.47 -6.71 -13.99
CA SER A 40 7.64 -6.45 -15.42
C SER A 40 7.32 -7.65 -16.32
N ASN A 41 7.45 -8.88 -15.80
CA ASN A 41 7.09 -10.10 -16.54
C ASN A 41 5.58 -10.44 -16.44
N GLY A 42 4.78 -9.58 -15.80
CA GLY A 42 3.32 -9.73 -15.71
C GLY A 42 2.84 -10.60 -14.56
N GLU A 43 3.74 -11.07 -13.69
CA GLU A 43 3.38 -11.71 -12.42
C GLU A 43 2.75 -10.71 -11.45
N VAL A 44 1.98 -11.26 -10.52
CA VAL A 44 1.29 -10.47 -9.48
C VAL A 44 1.63 -11.04 -8.11
N TYR A 45 1.88 -10.17 -7.16
CA TYR A 45 2.03 -10.47 -5.75
C TYR A 45 0.87 -9.84 -4.99
N THR A 46 0.23 -10.59 -4.10
CA THR A 46 -0.84 -10.07 -3.24
C THR A 46 -0.49 -10.29 -1.79
N LEU A 47 -0.67 -9.27 -0.96
CA LEU A 47 -0.52 -9.33 0.49
C LEU A 47 -1.91 -9.30 1.14
N ALA A 48 -2.17 -10.26 2.01
CA ALA A 48 -3.40 -10.33 2.80
C ALA A 48 -3.11 -10.63 4.26
N THR A 49 -4.03 -10.22 5.13
CA THR A 49 -4.04 -10.56 6.56
C THR A 49 -5.07 -11.63 6.82
N LEU A 50 -4.64 -12.74 7.41
CA LEU A 50 -5.52 -13.77 7.96
C LEU A 50 -5.38 -13.78 9.48
N TYR A 51 -6.47 -13.66 10.21
CA TYR A 51 -6.43 -13.62 11.67
C TYR A 51 -7.58 -14.37 12.32
N ARG A 52 -7.38 -14.74 13.60
CA ARG A 52 -8.42 -15.13 14.54
C ARG A 52 -8.20 -14.39 15.87
N HIS A 53 -9.28 -13.83 16.39
CA HIS A 53 -9.37 -13.23 17.71
C HIS A 53 -10.63 -13.73 18.42
N MET A 54 -10.43 -14.48 19.51
CA MET A 54 -11.47 -15.05 20.34
C MET A 54 -11.59 -14.24 21.64
N TYR A 55 -12.67 -13.45 21.77
CA TYR A 55 -12.98 -12.79 23.04
C TYR A 55 -13.23 -13.84 24.14
N ARG A 56 -12.38 -13.87 25.17
CA ARG A 56 -12.43 -14.78 26.34
C ARG A 56 -12.01 -16.23 26.08
N ALA A 57 -11.09 -16.49 25.16
CA ALA A 57 -10.38 -17.77 25.19
C ALA A 57 -9.70 -17.90 26.57
N ALA A 58 -9.93 -19.02 27.25
CA ALA A 58 -9.27 -19.32 28.51
C ALA A 58 -7.76 -19.53 28.22
N ASP A 59 -6.88 -19.02 29.08
CA ASP A 59 -5.41 -19.05 28.89
C ASP A 59 -4.85 -20.48 28.72
N ASP A 60 -5.66 -21.49 29.03
CA ASP A 60 -5.38 -22.90 29.18
C ASP A 60 -5.90 -23.81 28.04
N GLU A 61 -6.39 -23.27 26.91
CA GLU A 61 -6.60 -24.05 25.67
C GLU A 61 -5.46 -23.82 24.65
N PRO A 62 -4.35 -24.60 24.67
CA PRO A 62 -3.13 -24.25 23.95
C PRO A 62 -3.01 -25.04 22.63
N GLY A 63 -4.09 -25.11 21.85
CA GLY A 63 -4.11 -25.78 20.55
C GLY A 63 -4.16 -24.78 19.39
N PRO A 64 -3.47 -25.03 18.26
CA PRO A 64 -3.56 -24.15 17.08
C PRO A 64 -4.99 -24.02 16.54
N LYS A 65 -5.90 -24.92 16.91
CA LYS A 65 -7.33 -24.90 16.55
C LYS A 65 -8.18 -23.89 17.32
N SER A 66 -7.77 -23.46 18.51
CA SER A 66 -8.51 -22.51 19.35
C SER A 66 -7.72 -21.22 19.67
N ALA A 67 -6.40 -21.23 19.50
CA ALA A 67 -5.53 -20.09 19.78
C ALA A 67 -5.76 -18.90 18.84
N ASP A 68 -5.60 -17.69 19.36
CA ASP A 68 -5.51 -16.47 18.55
C ASP A 68 -4.29 -16.51 17.63
N PHE A 69 -4.45 -15.99 16.41
CA PHE A 69 -3.36 -15.87 15.47
C PHE A 69 -3.56 -14.66 14.54
N GLY A 70 -2.45 -14.21 13.97
CA GLY A 70 -2.43 -13.18 12.94
C GLY A 70 -1.26 -13.44 12.00
N TYR A 71 -1.57 -13.80 10.76
CA TYR A 71 -0.60 -13.98 9.69
C TYR A 71 -0.78 -12.91 8.63
N ARG A 72 0.35 -12.54 8.04
CA ARG A 72 0.41 -11.91 6.74
C ARG A 72 0.78 -12.99 5.73
N ILE A 73 0.08 -13.00 4.61
CA ILE A 73 0.23 -14.00 3.55
C ILE A 73 0.53 -13.26 2.26
N ILE A 74 1.64 -13.60 1.62
CA ILE A 74 2.00 -13.17 0.28
C ILE A 74 1.73 -14.35 -0.65
N THR A 75 1.00 -14.11 -1.74
CA THR A 75 0.81 -15.10 -2.81
C THR A 75 1.31 -14.53 -4.12
N ARG A 76 2.14 -15.31 -4.82
CA ARG A 76 2.69 -15.00 -6.15
C ARG A 76 1.92 -15.75 -7.23
N TYR A 77 1.54 -15.03 -8.28
CA TYR A 77 0.82 -15.55 -9.43
C TYR A 77 1.66 -15.37 -10.70
N SER A 78 1.63 -16.36 -11.59
CA SER A 78 2.18 -16.22 -12.94
C SER A 78 1.43 -15.17 -13.76
N ALA A 79 1.98 -14.79 -14.92
CA ALA A 79 1.28 -13.92 -15.86
C ALA A 79 -0.06 -14.54 -16.34
N GLU A 80 -0.14 -15.86 -16.37
CA GLU A 80 -1.31 -16.67 -16.71
C GLU A 80 -2.21 -16.95 -15.51
N GLY A 81 -1.87 -16.43 -14.32
CA GLY A 81 -2.71 -16.47 -13.14
C GLY A 81 -2.65 -17.75 -12.32
N GLU A 82 -1.64 -18.59 -12.55
CA GLU A 82 -1.37 -19.77 -11.74
C GLU A 82 -0.69 -19.38 -10.43
N VAL A 83 -1.06 -20.01 -9.30
CA VAL A 83 -0.38 -19.77 -8.02
C VAL A 83 0.98 -20.46 -8.04
N LEU A 84 2.06 -19.67 -8.00
CA LEU A 84 3.45 -20.15 -8.09
C LEU A 84 4.07 -20.44 -6.72
N ALA A 85 3.80 -19.59 -5.73
CA ALA A 85 4.31 -19.72 -4.36
C ALA A 85 3.47 -18.90 -3.39
N SER A 86 3.48 -19.28 -2.11
CA SER A 86 3.01 -18.42 -1.03
C SER A 86 4.06 -18.36 0.09
N ALA A 87 4.10 -17.23 0.79
CA ALA A 87 4.86 -17.09 2.02
C ALA A 87 4.00 -16.48 3.13
N LEU A 88 4.30 -16.80 4.38
CA LEU A 88 3.67 -16.20 5.54
C LEU A 88 4.68 -15.66 6.54
N PHE A 89 4.25 -14.64 7.27
CA PHE A 89 4.96 -14.05 8.41
C PHE A 89 3.97 -13.53 9.44
N ARG A 90 4.42 -13.13 10.63
CA ARG A 90 3.58 -12.59 11.71
C ARG A 90 3.93 -11.15 12.03
N THR A 91 2.93 -10.34 12.38
CA THR A 91 3.06 -8.95 12.85
C THR A 91 2.21 -8.79 14.11
N GLY A 92 2.76 -8.33 15.25
CA GLY A 92 1.96 -8.17 16.48
C GLY A 92 2.61 -8.52 17.83
N GLY A 93 3.88 -8.16 18.05
CA GLY A 93 4.47 -8.13 19.40
C GLY A 93 5.18 -9.41 19.86
N ALA A 94 6.38 -9.22 20.42
CA ALA A 94 7.18 -10.19 21.15
C ALA A 94 6.30 -10.95 22.16
N GLU A 95 6.22 -12.29 22.15
CA GLU A 95 7.24 -13.15 22.74
C GLU A 95 7.27 -14.57 22.14
N LYS A 96 6.48 -14.88 21.11
CA LYS A 96 6.41 -16.26 20.55
C LYS A 96 6.19 -16.28 19.04
N GLY A 97 7.26 -16.08 18.28
CA GLY A 97 7.31 -16.48 16.87
C GLY A 97 8.45 -15.83 16.08
N ASP A 98 9.40 -16.64 15.64
CA ASP A 98 10.46 -16.26 14.68
C ASP A 98 9.81 -15.80 13.36
N SER A 99 9.73 -14.48 13.14
CA SER A 99 9.43 -13.84 11.86
C SER A 99 10.71 -13.16 11.43
N ALA A 100 11.20 -13.43 10.21
CA ALA A 100 12.36 -12.73 9.67
C ALA A 100 11.95 -11.44 8.94
N VAL A 101 10.65 -11.23 8.69
CA VAL A 101 10.10 -9.92 8.27
C VAL A 101 10.00 -8.95 9.45
N ALA A 102 10.44 -7.71 9.24
CA ALA A 102 10.34 -6.66 10.24
C ALA A 102 8.87 -6.29 10.52
N ASP A 103 8.45 -6.40 11.79
CA ASP A 103 7.09 -6.07 12.24
C ASP A 103 6.80 -4.59 12.01
N GLY A 104 5.59 -4.15 11.69
CA GLY A 104 5.32 -2.72 11.47
C GLY A 104 3.87 -2.41 11.13
N GLY A 105 3.55 -1.11 11.14
CA GLY A 105 2.27 -0.61 10.66
C GLY A 105 2.22 -0.52 9.14
N ASP A 106 1.05 -0.19 8.59
CA ASP A 106 0.81 0.16 7.17
C ASP A 106 1.74 -0.55 6.17
N LEU A 107 1.51 -1.85 5.99
CA LEU A 107 2.33 -2.69 5.13
C LEU A 107 2.09 -2.39 3.65
N GLY A 108 3.14 -2.47 2.85
CA GLY A 108 3.09 -2.38 1.40
C GLY A 108 4.00 -3.38 0.71
N LEU A 109 3.73 -3.65 -0.57
CA LEU A 109 4.55 -4.43 -1.47
C LEU A 109 5.15 -3.56 -2.57
N CYS A 110 6.36 -3.89 -3.00
CA CYS A 110 6.99 -3.30 -4.17
C CYS A 110 7.92 -4.33 -4.82
N VAL A 111 7.77 -4.59 -6.11
CA VAL A 111 8.75 -5.39 -6.88
C VAL A 111 9.85 -4.44 -7.36
N LEU A 112 11.09 -4.70 -6.94
CA LEU A 112 12.26 -3.91 -7.32
C LEU A 112 12.68 -4.21 -8.76
N PRO A 113 13.53 -3.37 -9.40
CA PRO A 113 13.95 -3.55 -10.79
C PRO A 113 14.60 -4.91 -11.11
N ASP A 114 15.24 -5.53 -10.13
CA ASP A 114 15.88 -6.85 -10.23
C ASP A 114 14.91 -8.02 -9.95
N GLY A 115 13.64 -7.73 -9.66
CA GLY A 115 12.59 -8.70 -9.35
C GLY A 115 12.47 -9.04 -7.86
N VAL A 116 13.38 -8.57 -7.01
CA VAL A 116 13.29 -8.77 -5.55
C VAL A 116 12.00 -8.12 -5.02
N LEU A 117 11.32 -8.81 -4.10
CA LEU A 117 10.13 -8.27 -3.46
C LEU A 117 10.53 -7.50 -2.20
N ALA A 118 10.22 -6.21 -2.15
CA ALA A 118 10.30 -5.41 -0.94
C ALA A 118 8.94 -5.42 -0.21
N ILE A 119 8.96 -5.82 1.06
CA ILE A 119 7.87 -5.64 2.02
C ILE A 119 8.23 -4.40 2.84
N THR A 120 7.40 -3.36 2.77
CA THR A 120 7.64 -2.10 3.49
C THR A 120 6.64 -1.93 4.61
N ALA A 121 7.03 -1.29 5.71
CA ALA A 121 6.17 -1.02 6.85
C ALA A 121 6.55 0.30 7.53
N THR A 122 5.56 1.04 8.03
CA THR A 122 5.78 2.22 8.88
C THR A 122 6.32 1.76 10.24
N PRO A 123 7.33 2.43 10.84
CA PRO A 123 7.90 3.74 10.47
C PRO A 123 8.81 3.74 9.24
N ASP A 124 9.90 2.95 9.21
CA ASP A 124 10.86 2.94 8.10
C ASP A 124 11.50 1.56 7.92
N ARG A 125 10.64 0.54 7.90
CA ARG A 125 11.04 -0.86 7.88
C ARG A 125 10.90 -1.40 6.46
N THR A 126 11.95 -2.04 5.95
CA THR A 126 11.92 -2.70 4.64
C THR A 126 12.55 -4.09 4.74
N THR A 127 11.83 -5.12 4.34
CA THR A 127 12.35 -6.49 4.23
C THR A 127 12.43 -6.87 2.76
N LEU A 128 13.60 -7.33 2.31
CA LEU A 128 13.80 -7.86 0.97
C LEU A 128 13.59 -9.38 0.99
N VAL A 129 12.80 -9.88 0.05
CA VAL A 129 12.44 -11.29 -0.06
C VAL A 129 12.76 -11.75 -1.48
N ALA A 130 13.30 -12.97 -1.60
CA ALA A 130 13.56 -13.59 -2.88
C ALA A 130 12.29 -13.60 -3.77
N PRO A 131 12.40 -13.46 -5.11
CA PRO A 131 11.23 -13.38 -5.99
C PRO A 131 10.30 -14.60 -5.91
N ASP A 132 10.84 -15.77 -5.57
CA ASP A 132 10.11 -17.02 -5.35
C ASP A 132 9.50 -17.16 -3.95
N LEU A 133 9.65 -16.14 -3.11
CA LEU A 133 9.19 -16.07 -1.72
C LEU A 133 9.86 -17.07 -0.77
N SER A 134 10.95 -17.71 -1.18
CA SER A 134 11.56 -18.82 -0.44
C SER A 134 12.32 -18.39 0.82
N LEU A 135 12.88 -17.18 0.82
CA LEU A 135 13.72 -16.67 1.91
C LEU A 135 13.77 -15.15 1.97
N VAL A 136 14.07 -14.64 3.17
CA VAL A 136 14.41 -13.23 3.41
C VAL A 136 15.87 -13.00 3.03
N LEU A 137 16.12 -12.02 2.17
CA LEU A 137 17.45 -11.63 1.69
C LEU A 137 18.11 -10.62 2.64
N ALA A 138 17.36 -9.62 3.10
CA ALA A 138 17.83 -8.59 4.02
C ALA A 138 16.68 -7.93 4.77
N VAL A 139 17.01 -7.33 5.92
CA VAL A 139 16.06 -6.63 6.78
C VAL A 139 16.65 -5.28 7.19
N TYR A 140 16.01 -4.22 6.71
CA TYR A 140 16.27 -2.83 7.08
C TYR A 140 15.25 -2.40 8.14
N ASP A 141 15.55 -2.65 9.41
CA ASP A 141 14.62 -2.41 10.52
C ASP A 141 14.99 -1.13 11.28
N SER A 142 14.07 -0.17 11.33
CA SER A 142 14.23 1.07 12.09
C SER A 142 14.44 0.87 13.58
N LYS A 143 13.96 -0.23 14.18
CA LYS A 143 13.90 -0.49 15.64
C LYS A 143 13.24 0.60 16.50
N ASP A 144 12.88 1.75 15.93
CA ASP A 144 12.09 2.80 16.55
C ASP A 144 10.64 2.32 16.66
N GLY A 145 10.17 2.24 17.90
CA GLY A 145 8.88 1.66 18.27
C GLY A 145 8.13 2.47 19.30
N ARG A 146 8.46 3.76 19.47
CA ARG A 146 7.88 4.64 20.51
C ARG A 146 6.34 4.73 20.31
N PRO A 147 5.53 4.41 21.36
CA PRO A 147 5.58 5.05 22.67
C PRO A 147 5.95 4.12 23.85
N TYR A 148 6.57 4.70 24.90
CA TYR A 148 7.11 4.11 26.15
C TYR A 148 8.52 3.50 26.13
N ARG A 149 9.20 3.46 24.97
CA ARG A 149 10.62 3.09 24.89
C ARG A 149 11.49 4.34 24.82
N GLU A 150 12.61 4.37 25.53
CA GLU A 150 13.65 5.37 25.28
C GLU A 150 14.23 5.15 23.88
N PHE A 151 14.41 6.23 23.13
CA PHE A 151 15.09 6.15 21.84
C PHE A 151 16.57 5.89 22.06
N ALA A 152 17.09 4.84 21.43
CA ALA A 152 18.52 4.58 21.36
C ALA A 152 19.05 5.11 20.01
N PRO A 153 19.87 6.17 20.00
CA PRO A 153 20.43 6.70 18.77
C PRO A 153 21.24 5.63 18.03
N GLY A 154 21.00 5.47 16.74
CA GLY A 154 21.71 4.49 15.91
C GLY A 154 21.29 3.04 16.11
N GLU A 155 20.21 2.75 16.85
CA GLU A 155 19.62 1.42 16.88
C GLU A 155 18.89 1.13 15.57
N GLY A 156 19.20 0.00 14.94
CA GLY A 156 18.57 -0.43 13.70
C GLY A 156 19.27 0.07 12.43
N ASP A 157 18.74 -0.36 11.29
CA ASP A 157 19.25 -0.01 9.97
C ASP A 157 18.09 0.39 9.03
N PRO A 158 17.35 1.48 9.32
CA PRO A 158 16.15 1.86 8.58
C PRO A 158 16.43 2.18 7.11
N PHE A 159 15.39 2.04 6.28
CA PHE A 159 15.40 2.51 4.89
C PHE A 159 14.17 3.36 4.55
N ALA A 160 12.99 2.75 4.38
CA ALA A 160 11.77 3.48 4.01
C ALA A 160 10.50 2.79 4.53
N GLY A 161 9.48 3.58 4.85
CA GLY A 161 8.16 3.08 5.28
C GLY A 161 7.27 2.63 4.12
N SER A 162 7.51 3.17 2.92
CA SER A 162 6.92 2.70 1.66
C SER A 162 7.86 3.00 0.49
N ILE A 163 7.77 2.18 -0.56
CA ILE A 163 8.58 2.30 -1.79
C ILE A 163 7.66 2.18 -3.01
N SER A 164 7.94 2.96 -4.05
CA SER A 164 7.48 2.73 -5.42
C SER A 164 8.63 2.95 -6.41
N VAL A 165 8.56 2.32 -7.58
CA VAL A 165 9.64 2.33 -8.57
C VAL A 165 9.28 3.25 -9.74
N THR A 166 10.25 4.08 -10.14
CA THR A 166 10.17 4.91 -11.36
C THR A 166 10.56 4.11 -12.61
N PRO A 167 10.29 4.57 -13.84
CA PRO A 167 10.66 3.85 -15.06
C PRO A 167 12.16 3.50 -15.16
N SER A 168 13.04 4.37 -14.67
CA SER A 168 14.50 4.15 -14.66
C SER A 168 14.99 3.31 -13.47
N GLY A 169 14.10 2.87 -12.58
CA GLY A 169 14.45 2.04 -11.43
C GLY A 169 14.81 2.81 -10.16
N ARG A 170 14.70 4.15 -10.15
CA ARG A 170 14.82 4.95 -8.91
C ARG A 170 13.68 4.62 -7.95
N LEU A 171 13.95 4.76 -6.66
CA LEU A 171 13.01 4.42 -5.59
C LEU A 171 12.38 5.68 -5.01
N LEU A 172 11.07 5.85 -5.17
CA LEU A 172 10.29 6.89 -4.51
C LEU A 172 9.84 6.36 -3.15
N CYS A 173 10.32 7.00 -2.09
CA CYS A 173 10.22 6.53 -0.71
C CYS A 173 9.39 7.47 0.14
N THR A 174 8.74 6.92 1.17
CA THR A 174 8.24 7.71 2.30
C THR A 174 9.01 7.40 3.57
N LEU A 175 9.18 8.42 4.42
CA LEU A 175 9.80 8.26 5.72
C LEU A 175 8.89 8.77 6.83
N ALA A 176 8.86 8.06 7.96
CA ALA A 176 8.19 8.52 9.16
C ALA A 176 9.02 9.58 9.90
N GLU A 177 8.44 10.32 10.82
CA GLU A 177 9.17 11.18 11.75
C GLU A 177 8.47 11.19 13.10
N TYR A 178 9.24 11.36 14.18
CA TYR A 178 8.69 11.57 15.52
C TYR A 178 8.25 13.02 15.67
N GLY A 179 7.17 13.24 16.43
CA GLY A 179 6.74 14.58 16.81
C GLY A 179 5.95 15.34 15.76
N VAL A 180 5.65 14.69 14.63
CA VAL A 180 4.80 15.21 13.55
C VAL A 180 3.45 15.62 14.14
N TRP A 181 3.04 16.87 13.90
CA TRP A 181 1.85 17.50 14.48
C TRP A 181 1.76 17.42 16.01
N ARG A 182 2.91 17.40 16.70
CA ARG A 182 3.03 17.27 18.16
C ARG A 182 2.54 15.93 18.71
N TYR A 183 2.35 14.93 17.85
CA TYR A 183 2.00 13.60 18.31
C TYR A 183 3.22 12.85 18.86
N GLY A 184 2.99 12.08 19.93
CA GLY A 184 4.01 11.24 20.57
C GLY A 184 4.27 9.90 19.88
N ASN A 185 4.02 9.78 18.57
CA ASN A 185 4.26 8.58 17.77
C ASN A 185 4.97 8.92 16.44
N LEU A 186 5.45 7.89 15.75
CA LEU A 186 6.04 8.01 14.42
C LEU A 186 4.93 8.09 13.37
N LEU A 187 4.94 9.16 12.57
CA LEU A 187 3.98 9.36 11.47
C LEU A 187 4.74 9.64 10.18
N THR A 188 4.25 9.10 9.07
CA THR A 188 4.78 9.38 7.73
C THR A 188 4.74 10.87 7.43
N ASN A 189 5.91 11.47 7.16
CA ASN A 189 6.05 12.92 7.00
C ASN A 189 6.85 13.35 5.77
N LEU A 190 7.79 12.53 5.32
CA LEU A 190 8.72 12.91 4.26
C LEU A 190 8.48 12.07 3.02
N VAL A 191 8.64 12.70 1.86
CA VAL A 191 8.80 12.02 0.57
C VAL A 191 10.24 12.23 0.11
N GLY A 192 10.89 11.17 -0.34
CA GLY A 192 12.25 11.22 -0.87
C GLY A 192 12.45 10.31 -2.07
N ILE A 193 13.58 10.48 -2.75
CA ILE A 193 14.00 9.63 -3.86
C ILE A 193 15.38 9.06 -3.62
N ALA A 194 15.55 7.78 -3.89
CA ALA A 194 16.83 7.09 -3.83
C ALA A 194 17.30 6.78 -5.26
N ASP A 195 18.50 7.27 -5.58
CA ASP A 195 19.18 7.02 -6.84
C ASP A 195 20.10 5.81 -6.64
N GLY A 196 19.68 4.64 -7.13
CA GLY A 196 20.44 3.40 -7.04
C GLY A 196 19.61 2.20 -6.57
N PRO A 197 20.15 0.98 -6.71
CA PRO A 197 19.45 -0.23 -6.33
C PRO A 197 19.45 -0.41 -4.81
N LEU A 198 18.32 -0.85 -4.27
CA LEU A 198 18.24 -1.42 -2.92
C LEU A 198 18.47 -2.93 -3.03
N THR A 199 19.51 -3.44 -2.37
CA THR A 199 19.95 -4.84 -2.45
C THR A 199 20.10 -5.42 -1.06
N ALA A 200 20.55 -6.67 -0.91
CA ALA A 200 20.81 -7.23 0.41
C ALA A 200 22.02 -6.58 1.12
N ASP A 201 23.03 -6.18 0.33
CA ASP A 201 24.32 -5.70 0.84
C ASP A 201 24.47 -4.17 0.82
N SER A 202 23.54 -3.47 0.16
CA SER A 202 23.64 -2.04 -0.07
C SER A 202 22.28 -1.38 -0.13
N LYS A 203 22.15 -0.25 0.57
CA LYS A 203 21.02 0.67 0.48
C LYS A 203 21.48 2.03 -0.08
N PRO A 204 20.76 2.57 -1.09
CA PRO A 204 21.07 3.88 -1.63
C PRO A 204 20.68 4.98 -0.63
N PRO A 205 21.39 6.12 -0.59
CA PRO A 205 20.95 7.26 0.21
C PRO A 205 19.64 7.82 -0.35
N ILE A 206 18.73 8.22 0.54
CA ILE A 206 17.47 8.87 0.15
C ILE A 206 17.69 10.38 0.15
N ARG A 207 17.35 11.06 -0.95
CA ARG A 207 17.28 12.51 -1.03
C ARG A 207 15.85 12.96 -0.79
N ALA A 208 15.61 13.73 0.27
CA ALA A 208 14.29 14.25 0.58
C ALA A 208 13.84 15.28 -0.47
N LEU A 209 12.58 15.17 -0.89
CA LEU A 209 11.93 16.02 -1.89
C LEU A 209 10.89 16.94 -1.27
N ALA A 210 10.03 16.39 -0.39
CA ALA A 210 8.94 17.14 0.21
C ALA A 210 8.74 16.73 1.67
N SER A 211 8.19 17.64 2.47
CA SER A 211 7.74 17.41 3.84
C SER A 211 6.25 17.73 3.94
N LEU A 212 5.50 16.98 4.76
CA LEU A 212 4.10 17.25 5.07
C LEU A 212 4.00 18.29 6.19
N ASP A 213 4.53 17.95 7.37
CA ASP A 213 4.68 18.83 8.53
C ASP A 213 6.00 19.60 8.43
N PRO A 214 5.93 20.95 8.36
CA PRO A 214 7.09 21.81 8.32
C PRO A 214 7.88 21.83 9.63
N GLU A 215 7.28 21.50 10.78
CA GLU A 215 7.88 21.68 12.10
C GLU A 215 7.47 20.57 13.09
N PRO A 216 7.93 19.32 12.89
CA PRO A 216 7.72 18.26 13.88
C PRO A 216 8.29 18.68 15.25
N ALA A 217 7.44 18.62 16.27
CA ALA A 217 7.80 19.05 17.61
C ALA A 217 8.69 18.01 18.31
N HIS A 218 9.38 18.41 19.39
CA HIS A 218 10.13 17.47 20.24
C HIS A 218 11.26 16.69 19.54
N GLN A 219 11.62 17.04 18.30
CA GLN A 219 12.80 16.50 17.64
C GLN A 219 14.07 17.08 18.24
N SER A 220 15.08 16.23 18.34
CA SER A 220 16.42 16.56 18.80
C SER A 220 17.45 15.96 17.84
N PRO A 221 18.76 16.23 18.02
CA PRO A 221 19.79 15.68 17.13
C PRO A 221 19.80 14.15 17.04
N VAL A 222 19.24 13.44 18.02
CA VAL A 222 19.15 11.98 17.97
C VAL A 222 18.08 11.50 17.00
N ASP A 223 17.05 12.30 16.73
CA ASP A 223 15.96 11.96 15.80
C ASP A 223 16.34 12.23 14.32
N LEU A 224 17.57 12.68 14.05
CA LEU A 224 18.09 12.86 12.69
C LEU A 224 18.19 11.52 11.97
N ARG A 225 17.91 11.53 10.66
CA ARG A 225 17.88 10.32 9.83
C ARG A 225 19.12 10.25 8.94
N PRO A 226 20.18 9.50 9.31
CA PRO A 226 21.43 9.50 8.55
C PRO A 226 21.31 8.88 7.14
N HIS A 227 20.33 8.00 6.91
CA HIS A 227 20.04 7.37 5.62
C HIS A 227 19.26 8.28 4.65
N ALA A 228 18.80 9.44 5.12
CA ALA A 228 18.02 10.39 4.34
C ALA A 228 18.61 11.80 4.46
N THR A 229 18.85 12.47 3.34
CA THR A 229 19.52 13.77 3.31
C THR A 229 18.67 14.83 2.63
N TYR A 230 18.81 16.06 3.10
CA TYR A 230 18.35 17.27 2.43
C TYR A 230 19.53 18.24 2.38
N GLN A 231 19.81 18.79 1.19
CA GLN A 231 20.97 19.66 0.94
C GLN A 231 22.31 19.06 1.45
N GLY A 232 22.47 17.75 1.28
CA GLY A 232 23.69 17.02 1.65
C GLY A 232 23.87 16.71 3.14
N SER A 233 22.94 17.13 4.00
CA SER A 233 22.97 16.84 5.44
C SER A 233 21.78 15.96 5.86
N PRO A 234 21.88 15.17 6.94
CA PRO A 234 20.77 14.36 7.44
C PRO A 234 19.49 15.19 7.65
N ILE A 235 18.35 14.63 7.24
CA ILE A 235 17.05 15.29 7.42
C ILE A 235 16.58 15.21 8.88
N GLY A 236 15.94 16.29 9.32
CA GLY A 236 15.32 16.41 10.63
C GLY A 236 15.48 17.83 11.19
N MET A 237 14.75 18.12 12.26
CA MET A 237 14.71 19.46 12.87
C MET A 237 14.44 20.54 11.80
N THR A 238 15.32 21.54 11.68
CA THR A 238 15.18 22.64 10.71
C THR A 238 15.71 22.30 9.30
N ASN A 239 16.49 21.22 9.12
CA ASN A 239 17.03 20.83 7.82
C ASN A 239 16.04 19.95 7.06
N ARG A 240 15.11 20.56 6.31
CA ARG A 240 14.06 19.85 5.57
C ARG A 240 13.52 20.64 4.37
N PRO A 241 12.89 19.96 3.38
CA PRO A 241 12.24 20.63 2.25
C PRO A 241 11.18 21.63 2.70
N ARG A 242 11.28 22.87 2.21
CA ARG A 242 10.31 23.95 2.41
C ARG A 242 10.07 24.71 1.09
N PRO A 243 8.86 25.28 0.86
CA PRO A 243 7.67 25.17 1.72
C PRO A 243 7.14 23.74 1.82
N ALA A 244 6.62 23.35 2.99
CA ALA A 244 6.00 22.04 3.18
C ALA A 244 4.68 21.95 2.40
N LEU A 245 4.23 20.72 2.11
CA LEU A 245 3.00 20.47 1.34
C LEU A 245 1.78 21.13 1.98
N THR A 246 1.71 21.12 3.31
CA THR A 246 0.63 21.79 4.05
C THR A 246 0.73 23.31 4.02
N GLU A 247 1.92 23.90 3.96
CA GLU A 247 2.08 25.35 3.80
C GLU A 247 1.61 25.80 2.42
N LEU A 248 1.92 25.02 1.39
CA LEU A 248 1.47 25.26 0.02
C LEU A 248 -0.07 25.15 -0.10
N ALA A 249 -0.69 24.25 0.66
CA ALA A 249 -2.15 24.09 0.68
C ALA A 249 -2.87 25.09 1.61
N ALA A 250 -2.27 25.45 2.75
CA ALA A 250 -2.85 26.37 3.73
C ALA A 250 -2.93 27.81 3.22
N GLY A 251 -2.09 28.17 2.23
CA GLY A 251 -2.21 29.44 1.50
C GLY A 251 -3.53 29.59 0.73
N GLU A 252 -4.26 28.50 0.51
CA GLU A 252 -5.47 28.48 -0.31
C GLU A 252 -6.76 28.28 0.49
N ASP A 253 -6.72 27.57 1.62
CA ASP A 253 -7.85 27.43 2.54
C ASP A 253 -7.40 27.27 4.00
N ARG A 254 -7.65 28.32 4.80
CA ARG A 254 -7.32 28.36 6.24
C ARG A 254 -8.29 27.55 7.11
N LEU A 255 -9.47 27.19 6.62
CA LEU A 255 -10.48 26.48 7.42
C LEU A 255 -10.26 24.96 7.44
N SER A 256 -9.42 24.46 6.53
CA SER A 256 -9.15 23.04 6.31
C SER A 256 -8.40 22.32 7.43
N ARG A 257 -7.86 23.03 8.44
CA ARG A 257 -7.08 22.46 9.57
C ARG A 257 -6.08 21.38 9.10
N TRP A 258 -5.16 21.77 8.22
CA TRP A 258 -4.07 20.90 7.75
C TRP A 258 -3.11 20.46 8.86
N GLU A 259 -3.14 21.16 9.99
CA GLU A 259 -2.59 20.71 11.26
C GLU A 259 -3.25 19.37 11.62
N ARG A 260 -2.47 18.28 11.66
CA ARG A 260 -2.94 16.87 11.85
C ARG A 260 -3.38 16.16 10.57
N SER A 261 -2.92 16.62 9.42
CA SER A 261 -2.99 15.88 8.16
C SER A 261 -2.13 14.61 8.17
N SER A 262 -2.45 13.68 7.27
CA SER A 262 -1.66 12.48 7.01
C SER A 262 -1.14 12.44 5.58
N LEU A 263 0.06 11.91 5.40
CA LEU A 263 0.65 11.64 4.11
C LEU A 263 0.19 10.26 3.63
N GLY A 264 -0.35 10.17 2.41
CA GLY A 264 -0.61 8.89 1.76
C GLY A 264 0.62 8.36 1.02
N ARG A 265 0.49 7.16 0.44
CA ARG A 265 1.57 6.57 -0.37
C ARG A 265 1.72 7.33 -1.69
N PRO A 266 2.89 7.92 -1.99
CA PRO A 266 3.13 8.60 -3.24
C PRO A 266 3.29 7.60 -4.40
N ALA A 267 3.02 8.06 -5.62
CA ALA A 267 3.08 7.24 -6.82
C ALA A 267 3.87 7.94 -7.93
N ALA A 268 4.75 7.20 -8.61
CA ALA A 268 5.53 7.76 -9.71
C ALA A 268 4.70 7.88 -11.00
N LEU A 269 4.70 9.06 -11.62
CA LEU A 269 4.16 9.29 -12.98
C LEU A 269 5.25 9.23 -14.05
N SER A 270 6.50 9.50 -13.67
CA SER A 270 7.68 9.38 -14.52
C SER A 270 8.92 9.39 -13.62
N ASP A 271 10.11 9.42 -14.19
CA ASP A 271 11.36 9.55 -13.43
C ASP A 271 11.48 10.88 -12.66
N SER A 272 10.76 11.92 -13.09
CA SER A 272 10.89 13.28 -12.56
C SER A 272 9.58 13.90 -12.11
N LEU A 273 8.51 13.11 -12.00
CA LEU A 273 7.18 13.59 -11.60
C LEU A 273 6.45 12.53 -10.79
N PHE A 274 5.92 12.97 -9.64
CA PHE A 274 5.26 12.12 -8.66
C PHE A 274 3.91 12.71 -8.28
N VAL A 275 2.95 11.86 -7.93
CA VAL A 275 1.76 12.28 -7.20
C VAL A 275 1.97 11.99 -5.72
N VAL A 276 1.81 13.02 -4.89
CA VAL A 276 1.94 12.93 -3.44
C VAL A 276 0.57 13.22 -2.81
N PRO A 277 -0.16 12.19 -2.38
CA PRO A 277 -1.45 12.35 -1.73
C PRO A 277 -1.28 12.77 -0.27
N PHE A 278 -2.07 13.73 0.20
CA PHE A 278 -2.21 14.03 1.62
C PHE A 278 -3.64 14.44 1.96
N PHE A 279 -4.02 14.15 3.19
CA PHE A 279 -5.41 14.17 3.65
C PHE A 279 -5.50 14.92 4.97
N ALA A 280 -6.52 15.77 5.14
CA ALA A 280 -6.80 16.40 6.42
C ALA A 280 -7.23 15.38 7.49
N GLU A 281 -7.37 15.83 8.74
CA GLU A 281 -7.65 14.95 9.87
C GLU A 281 -8.98 14.16 9.72
N THR A 282 -8.95 12.88 10.08
CA THR A 282 -10.15 12.04 10.19
C THR A 282 -10.78 12.19 11.59
N PHE A 283 -12.00 12.73 11.68
CA PHE A 283 -12.75 12.85 12.93
C PHE A 283 -13.64 11.62 13.22
N ARG A 284 -13.65 11.18 14.48
CA ARG A 284 -14.45 10.04 14.98
C ARG A 284 -15.99 10.20 14.80
N GLY A 285 -16.49 11.42 14.53
CA GLY A 285 -17.93 11.73 14.39
C GLY A 285 -18.44 11.94 12.96
N GLY A 286 -17.59 11.80 11.94
CA GLY A 286 -17.96 12.02 10.54
C GLY A 286 -16.86 12.73 9.78
N SER A 287 -16.23 12.02 8.84
CA SER A 287 -15.11 12.54 8.03
C SER A 287 -15.48 12.74 6.55
N ARG A 288 -16.77 12.65 6.19
CA ARG A 288 -17.17 12.83 4.80
C ARG A 288 -16.77 14.22 4.33
N GLY A 289 -16.08 14.29 3.19
CA GLY A 289 -15.61 15.52 2.54
C GLY A 289 -14.64 16.38 3.33
N GLN A 290 -13.79 15.75 4.15
CA GLN A 290 -12.59 16.44 4.62
C GLN A 290 -11.67 16.81 3.43
N PRO A 291 -10.92 17.91 3.53
CA PRO A 291 -9.97 18.34 2.51
C PRO A 291 -8.93 17.28 2.19
N PHE A 292 -8.57 17.18 0.91
CA PHE A 292 -7.51 16.31 0.43
C PHE A 292 -6.83 16.92 -0.79
N VAL A 293 -5.58 16.55 -1.02
CA VAL A 293 -4.81 16.99 -2.18
C VAL A 293 -4.04 15.83 -2.75
N PHE A 294 -4.07 15.70 -4.08
CA PHE A 294 -3.17 14.86 -4.85
C PHE A 294 -2.17 15.78 -5.57
N ALA A 295 -1.07 16.12 -4.89
CA ALA A 295 -0.11 17.10 -5.38
C ALA A 295 0.81 16.49 -6.45
N LEU A 296 1.08 17.24 -7.51
CA LEU A 296 2.12 16.91 -8.48
C LEU A 296 3.43 17.53 -8.01
N VAL A 297 4.43 16.69 -7.71
CA VAL A 297 5.73 17.09 -7.19
C VAL A 297 6.82 16.60 -8.14
N ASN A 298 7.75 17.48 -8.54
CA ASN A 298 8.87 17.10 -9.39
C ASN A 298 10.05 16.52 -8.57
N ASP A 299 11.11 16.06 -9.24
CA ASP A 299 12.30 15.51 -8.57
C ASP A 299 13.24 16.52 -7.93
N GLN A 300 12.89 17.81 -8.01
CA GLN A 300 13.49 18.89 -7.24
C GLN A 300 12.70 19.22 -5.97
N GLY A 301 11.55 18.57 -5.76
CA GLY A 301 10.68 18.82 -4.60
C GLY A 301 9.69 19.97 -4.80
N GLU A 302 9.58 20.52 -6.01
CA GLU A 302 8.64 21.60 -6.31
C GLU A 302 7.25 21.04 -6.61
N MET A 303 6.23 21.65 -6.02
CA MET A 303 4.84 21.37 -6.35
C MET A 303 4.46 22.07 -7.66
N THR A 304 4.34 21.29 -8.74
CA THR A 304 4.08 21.77 -10.10
C THR A 304 2.59 21.85 -10.45
N GLY A 305 1.72 21.26 -9.61
CA GLY A 305 0.27 21.23 -9.84
C GLY A 305 -0.44 20.24 -8.94
N ARG A 306 -1.66 19.82 -9.35
CA ARG A 306 -2.49 18.83 -8.64
C ARG A 306 -3.29 17.98 -9.61
N LEU A 307 -3.77 16.82 -9.17
CA LEU A 307 -4.83 16.11 -9.88
C LEU A 307 -6.17 16.82 -9.64
N HIS A 308 -6.79 17.33 -10.70
CA HIS A 308 -8.02 18.12 -10.64
C HIS A 308 -9.28 17.31 -10.99
N GLY A 309 -10.46 17.88 -10.75
CA GLY A 309 -11.73 17.34 -11.26
C GLY A 309 -12.45 16.37 -10.31
N LEU A 310 -11.96 16.20 -9.08
CA LEU A 310 -12.70 15.52 -8.01
C LEU A 310 -13.53 16.53 -7.23
N HIS A 311 -14.79 16.19 -7.01
CA HIS A 311 -15.63 16.92 -6.08
C HIS A 311 -15.22 16.61 -4.64
N GLU A 312 -14.89 17.64 -3.85
CA GLU A 312 -14.32 17.51 -2.50
C GLU A 312 -15.15 16.63 -1.54
N TRP A 313 -16.48 16.67 -1.63
CA TRP A 313 -17.41 15.83 -0.84
C TRP A 313 -17.79 14.50 -1.50
N ARG A 314 -18.32 14.56 -2.74
CA ARG A 314 -18.88 13.38 -3.44
C ARG A 314 -17.78 12.42 -3.85
N ASP A 315 -16.70 12.92 -4.42
CA ASP A 315 -15.60 12.09 -4.94
C ASP A 315 -14.47 11.97 -3.90
N SER A 316 -14.78 12.26 -2.63
CA SER A 316 -13.82 12.29 -1.53
C SER A 316 -13.26 10.91 -1.19
N PRO A 317 -11.94 10.77 -0.99
CA PRO A 317 -11.31 9.58 -0.40
C PRO A 317 -11.92 9.17 0.95
N PHE A 318 -12.34 10.16 1.75
CA PHE A 318 -12.97 9.91 3.05
C PHE A 318 -14.35 9.27 2.93
N THR A 319 -15.04 9.46 1.80
CA THR A 319 -16.34 8.84 1.58
C THR A 319 -16.15 7.42 1.05
N GLY A 320 -16.13 6.46 1.98
CA GLY A 320 -15.82 5.06 1.70
C GLY A 320 -14.45 4.62 2.19
N PHE A 321 -13.66 5.54 2.80
CA PHE A 321 -12.35 5.27 3.38
C PHE A 321 -11.37 4.61 2.39
N ASN A 322 -11.28 5.18 1.18
CA ASN A 322 -10.39 4.71 0.12
C ASN A 322 -9.37 5.81 -0.18
N PHE A 323 -8.16 5.64 0.32
CA PHE A 323 -7.08 6.63 0.18
C PHE A 323 -6.03 6.24 -0.87
N SER A 324 -6.17 5.06 -1.47
CA SER A 324 -5.22 4.51 -2.43
C SER A 324 -5.22 5.32 -3.73
N LEU A 325 -4.02 5.68 -4.17
CA LEU A 325 -3.72 6.23 -5.48
C LEU A 325 -2.60 5.38 -6.08
N VAL A 326 -2.73 5.01 -7.34
CA VAL A 326 -1.72 4.22 -8.07
C VAL A 326 -1.39 4.93 -9.38
N ALA A 327 -0.25 4.59 -9.99
CA ALA A 327 0.16 5.20 -11.24
C ALA A 327 0.77 4.18 -12.20
N ASP A 328 0.59 4.43 -13.50
CA ASP A 328 1.39 3.85 -14.58
C ASP A 328 2.50 4.86 -14.91
N PRO A 329 3.74 4.64 -14.43
CA PRO A 329 4.82 5.58 -14.64
C PRO A 329 5.36 5.56 -16.08
N HIS A 330 5.18 4.46 -16.82
CA HIS A 330 5.65 4.35 -18.21
C HIS A 330 4.77 5.13 -19.17
N ARG A 331 3.48 5.30 -18.84
CA ARG A 331 2.51 6.07 -19.63
C ARG A 331 2.11 7.39 -18.96
N SER A 332 2.67 7.69 -17.80
CA SER A 332 2.41 8.88 -16.99
C SER A 332 0.93 9.13 -16.70
N ARG A 333 0.29 8.13 -16.10
CA ARG A 333 -1.13 8.15 -15.72
C ARG A 333 -1.30 7.85 -14.24
N ALA A 334 -2.25 8.51 -13.60
CA ALA A 334 -2.66 8.19 -12.24
C ALA A 334 -4.08 7.66 -12.23
N PHE A 335 -4.38 6.81 -11.25
CA PHE A 335 -5.69 6.19 -11.06
C PHE A 335 -6.09 6.20 -9.59
N HIS A 336 -7.37 6.45 -9.35
CA HIS A 336 -7.98 6.41 -8.02
C HIS A 336 -9.34 5.72 -8.14
N LEU A 337 -9.63 4.81 -7.20
CA LEU A 337 -10.94 4.20 -7.08
C LEU A 337 -11.47 4.49 -5.68
N ASN A 338 -12.66 5.05 -5.61
CA ASN A 338 -13.41 5.17 -4.36
C ASN A 338 -14.82 4.62 -4.53
N ARG A 339 -15.67 4.87 -3.54
CA ARG A 339 -17.05 4.38 -3.52
C ARG A 339 -17.87 4.86 -4.72
N TYR A 340 -17.54 6.00 -5.32
CA TYR A 340 -18.37 6.66 -6.34
C TYR A 340 -17.82 6.54 -7.75
N GLY A 341 -16.54 6.23 -7.93
CA GLY A 341 -16.03 6.02 -9.27
C GLY A 341 -14.57 5.61 -9.35
N LEU A 342 -14.20 5.17 -10.56
CA LEU A 342 -12.82 5.07 -11.01
C LEU A 342 -12.46 6.34 -11.79
N TYR A 343 -11.34 6.95 -11.43
CA TYR A 343 -10.86 8.20 -11.99
C TYR A 343 -9.47 7.99 -12.59
N ALA A 344 -9.21 8.60 -13.74
CA ALA A 344 -7.91 8.53 -14.40
C ALA A 344 -7.44 9.90 -14.87
N TRP A 345 -6.16 10.20 -14.61
CA TRP A 345 -5.53 11.46 -14.98
C TRP A 345 -4.33 11.23 -15.89
N ASN A 346 -4.00 12.26 -16.66
CA ASN A 346 -2.71 12.35 -17.34
C ASN A 346 -1.66 13.07 -16.46
N LYS A 347 -0.42 13.13 -16.96
CA LYS A 347 0.70 13.82 -16.29
C LYS A 347 0.49 15.30 -15.97
N ALA A 348 -0.43 15.97 -16.66
CA ALA A 348 -0.75 17.38 -16.40
C ALA A 348 -1.78 17.56 -15.28
N GLY A 349 -2.23 16.47 -14.64
CA GLY A 349 -3.26 16.51 -13.61
C GLY A 349 -4.67 16.73 -14.14
N VAL A 350 -4.89 16.61 -15.45
CA VAL A 350 -6.20 16.74 -16.08
C VAL A 350 -6.93 15.41 -16.01
N LEU A 351 -8.15 15.42 -15.45
CA LEU A 351 -9.03 14.25 -15.41
C LEU A 351 -9.46 13.88 -16.83
N ARG A 352 -9.17 12.64 -17.23
CA ARG A 352 -9.45 12.12 -18.58
C ARG A 352 -10.59 11.12 -18.62
N ALA A 353 -10.83 10.43 -17.52
CA ALA A 353 -11.96 9.52 -17.37
C ALA A 353 -12.52 9.59 -15.94
N LYS A 354 -13.86 9.58 -15.84
CA LYS A 354 -14.62 9.42 -14.61
C LYS A 354 -15.69 8.36 -14.84
N LEU A 355 -15.50 7.18 -14.28
CA LEU A 355 -16.47 6.08 -14.38
C LEU A 355 -17.34 6.07 -13.13
N ASP A 356 -18.50 6.73 -13.20
CA ASP A 356 -19.42 6.89 -12.07
C ASP A 356 -20.16 5.58 -11.78
N THR A 357 -20.05 5.09 -10.54
CA THR A 357 -20.70 3.86 -10.04
C THR A 357 -22.23 3.95 -9.98
N GLU A 358 -22.83 5.13 -10.08
CA GLU A 358 -24.27 5.28 -10.26
C GLU A 358 -24.71 4.84 -11.67
N THR A 359 -23.79 4.88 -12.63
CA THR A 359 -24.02 4.37 -13.99
C THR A 359 -24.06 2.85 -13.96
N LYS A 360 -25.11 2.27 -14.55
CA LYS A 360 -25.37 0.81 -14.52
C LYS A 360 -24.15 -0.08 -14.85
N PRO A 361 -23.33 0.20 -15.88
CA PRO A 361 -22.17 -0.64 -16.20
C PRO A 361 -21.09 -0.66 -15.11
N PHE A 362 -20.94 0.44 -14.36
CA PHE A 362 -19.85 0.65 -13.41
C PHE A 362 -20.27 0.43 -11.94
N LYS A 363 -21.56 0.25 -11.65
CA LYS A 363 -22.07 -0.11 -10.32
C LYS A 363 -21.30 -1.23 -9.61
N PRO A 364 -20.84 -2.30 -10.29
CA PRO A 364 -20.04 -3.34 -9.65
C PRO A 364 -18.74 -2.85 -9.00
N LEU A 365 -18.15 -1.73 -9.45
CA LEU A 365 -16.91 -1.17 -8.89
C LEU A 365 -17.03 -0.81 -7.41
N THR A 366 -18.25 -0.60 -6.88
CA THR A 366 -18.50 -0.38 -5.44
C THR A 366 -18.06 -1.56 -4.55
N HIS A 367 -17.77 -2.72 -5.15
CA HIS A 367 -17.27 -3.90 -4.46
C HIS A 367 -15.76 -4.11 -4.60
N PHE A 368 -15.08 -3.24 -5.35
CA PHE A 368 -13.66 -3.32 -5.61
C PHE A 368 -12.90 -2.20 -4.89
N THR A 369 -11.67 -2.50 -4.51
CA THR A 369 -10.65 -1.51 -4.14
C THR A 369 -9.52 -1.55 -5.17
N LEU A 370 -8.79 -0.46 -5.33
CA LEU A 370 -7.64 -0.39 -6.23
C LEU A 370 -6.38 -0.76 -5.46
N GLY A 371 -5.74 -1.88 -5.83
CA GLY A 371 -4.51 -2.36 -5.21
C GLY A 371 -3.27 -1.70 -5.80
N ALA A 372 -3.04 -1.91 -7.11
CA ALA A 372 -1.87 -1.40 -7.81
C ALA A 372 -2.15 -1.16 -9.30
N CYS A 373 -1.22 -0.50 -9.98
CA CYS A 373 -1.06 -0.58 -11.42
C CYS A 373 0.24 -1.34 -11.69
N ALA A 374 0.15 -2.49 -12.35
CA ALA A 374 1.31 -3.29 -12.69
C ALA A 374 2.15 -2.59 -13.78
N PRO A 375 3.46 -2.89 -13.91
CA PRO A 375 4.34 -2.24 -14.90
C PRO A 375 3.87 -2.35 -16.36
N ASN A 376 3.08 -3.38 -16.68
CA ASN A 376 2.49 -3.54 -18.02
C ASN A 376 1.26 -2.62 -18.27
N GLY A 377 0.80 -1.89 -17.25
CA GLY A 377 -0.37 -1.02 -17.24
C GLY A 377 -1.69 -1.67 -16.82
N ASP A 378 -1.67 -2.92 -16.34
CA ASP A 378 -2.88 -3.54 -15.80
C ASP A 378 -3.21 -2.92 -14.44
N LEU A 379 -4.44 -2.42 -14.27
CA LEU A 379 -5.01 -2.09 -12.97
C LEU A 379 -5.38 -3.38 -12.23
N LEU A 380 -4.99 -3.48 -10.96
CA LEU A 380 -5.33 -4.60 -10.08
C LEU A 380 -6.49 -4.19 -9.17
N LEU A 381 -7.71 -4.58 -9.52
CA LEU A 381 -8.92 -4.29 -8.76
C LEU A 381 -9.27 -5.47 -7.85
N VAL A 382 -9.38 -5.25 -6.55
CA VAL A 382 -9.58 -6.33 -5.57
C VAL A 382 -11.02 -6.33 -5.07
N HIS A 383 -11.75 -7.42 -5.32
CA HIS A 383 -13.08 -7.62 -4.76
C HIS A 383 -12.97 -8.14 -3.32
N THR A 384 -13.17 -7.27 -2.33
CA THR A 384 -12.89 -7.56 -0.92
C THR A 384 -13.76 -8.65 -0.30
N LYS A 385 -15.01 -8.80 -0.75
CA LYS A 385 -15.92 -9.88 -0.27
C LYS A 385 -15.82 -11.21 -1.00
N GLN A 386 -15.39 -11.20 -2.27
CA GLN A 386 -15.26 -12.42 -3.06
C GLN A 386 -13.82 -12.92 -3.07
N HIS A 387 -12.89 -12.16 -2.49
CA HIS A 387 -11.47 -12.46 -2.42
C HIS A 387 -10.88 -12.78 -3.80
N LEU A 388 -11.14 -11.90 -4.77
CA LEU A 388 -10.69 -12.02 -6.15
C LEU A 388 -9.99 -10.74 -6.58
N VAL A 389 -8.94 -10.85 -7.40
CA VAL A 389 -8.27 -9.73 -8.07
C VAL A 389 -8.66 -9.77 -9.54
N LEU A 390 -9.21 -8.67 -10.05
CA LEU A 390 -9.51 -8.45 -11.46
C LEU A 390 -8.40 -7.57 -12.06
N ARG A 391 -7.69 -8.11 -13.05
CA ARG A 391 -6.73 -7.39 -13.89
C ARG A 391 -7.49 -6.70 -15.02
N VAL A 392 -7.32 -5.39 -15.13
CA VAL A 392 -7.94 -4.56 -16.17
C VAL A 392 -6.83 -3.80 -16.91
N PRO A 393 -6.57 -4.08 -18.20
CA PRO A 393 -5.58 -3.31 -18.95
C PRO A 393 -6.01 -1.84 -19.04
N ALA A 394 -5.15 -0.90 -18.67
CA ALA A 394 -5.41 0.50 -18.93
C ALA A 394 -5.13 0.82 -20.42
N PRO A 395 -6.12 1.31 -21.18
CA PRO A 395 -5.93 1.61 -22.61
C PRO A 395 -5.01 2.81 -22.81
N ASP A 396 -4.36 2.89 -23.97
CA ASP A 396 -3.46 4.00 -24.28
C ASP A 396 -4.18 5.36 -24.42
N ASP A 397 -5.39 5.35 -24.98
CA ASP A 397 -6.30 6.47 -24.85
C ASP A 397 -7.22 6.26 -23.65
N LEU A 398 -7.11 7.13 -22.65
CA LEU A 398 -7.95 7.09 -21.46
C LEU A 398 -9.44 7.30 -21.76
N SER A 399 -9.82 7.83 -22.94
CA SER A 399 -11.23 7.90 -23.35
C SER A 399 -11.87 6.50 -23.48
N ALA A 400 -11.08 5.48 -23.85
CA ALA A 400 -11.50 4.08 -23.98
C ALA A 400 -11.51 3.31 -22.65
N LEU A 401 -11.17 3.95 -21.52
CA LEU A 401 -11.14 3.29 -20.22
C LEU A 401 -12.52 2.76 -19.81
N GLY A 402 -13.59 3.50 -20.12
CA GLY A 402 -14.97 3.09 -19.83
C GLY A 402 -15.32 1.75 -20.46
N ASP A 403 -15.10 1.62 -21.77
CA ASP A 403 -15.38 0.39 -22.52
C ASP A 403 -14.53 -0.79 -22.00
N THR A 404 -13.27 -0.53 -21.69
CA THR A 404 -12.34 -1.55 -21.20
C THR A 404 -12.75 -2.06 -19.81
N VAL A 405 -13.16 -1.17 -18.91
CA VAL A 405 -13.63 -1.53 -17.57
C VAL A 405 -14.99 -2.22 -17.63
N GLU A 406 -15.91 -1.75 -18.48
CA GLU A 406 -17.20 -2.43 -18.67
C GLU A 406 -17.01 -3.87 -19.13
N GLU A 407 -16.15 -4.10 -20.14
CA GLU A 407 -15.86 -5.44 -20.62
C GLU A 407 -15.18 -6.29 -19.53
N ALA A 408 -14.28 -5.70 -18.74
CA ALA A 408 -13.66 -6.41 -17.63
C ALA A 408 -14.66 -6.86 -16.57
N LEU A 409 -15.61 -5.99 -16.19
CA LEU A 409 -16.67 -6.30 -15.23
C LEU A 409 -17.65 -7.35 -15.78
N ARG A 410 -17.91 -7.33 -17.09
CA ARG A 410 -18.73 -8.35 -17.77
C ARG A 410 -18.03 -9.70 -17.79
N THR A 411 -16.76 -9.72 -18.20
CA THR A 411 -15.95 -10.93 -18.27
C THR A 411 -15.66 -11.51 -16.87
N TYR A 412 -15.55 -10.68 -15.83
CA TYR A 412 -15.40 -11.09 -14.44
C TYR A 412 -16.45 -12.11 -14.01
N ALA A 413 -17.73 -11.92 -14.39
CA ALA A 413 -18.80 -12.85 -14.01
C ALA A 413 -18.58 -14.26 -14.56
N ARG A 414 -18.12 -14.37 -15.81
CA ARG A 414 -17.79 -15.64 -16.48
C ARG A 414 -16.54 -16.27 -15.87
N GLN A 415 -15.46 -15.50 -15.70
CA GLN A 415 -14.20 -16.00 -15.11
C GLN A 415 -14.39 -16.45 -13.67
N ARG A 416 -15.14 -15.72 -12.86
CA ARG A 416 -15.53 -16.10 -11.50
C ARG A 416 -16.25 -17.46 -11.46
N THR A 417 -17.17 -17.71 -12.39
CA THR A 417 -17.87 -19.00 -12.48
C THR A 417 -16.92 -20.14 -12.85
N ALA A 418 -15.99 -19.89 -13.78
CA ALA A 418 -14.96 -20.86 -14.13
C ALA A 418 -14.04 -21.16 -12.93
N LEU A 419 -13.58 -20.13 -12.22
CA LEU A 419 -12.79 -20.27 -10.99
C LEU A 419 -13.54 -21.08 -9.93
N LYS A 420 -14.83 -20.81 -9.70
CA LYS A 420 -15.63 -21.62 -8.76
C LYS A 420 -15.63 -23.10 -9.10
N LYS A 421 -15.76 -23.44 -10.38
CA LYS A 421 -15.74 -24.83 -10.85
C LYS A 421 -14.38 -25.47 -10.67
N GLN A 422 -13.31 -24.73 -10.92
CA GLN A 422 -11.93 -25.21 -10.83
C GLN A 422 -11.46 -25.36 -9.38
N TRP A 423 -11.79 -24.40 -8.51
CA TRP A 423 -11.23 -24.27 -7.16
C TRP A 423 -12.16 -24.76 -6.05
N GLY A 424 -13.47 -24.86 -6.30
CA GLY A 424 -14.45 -25.26 -5.29
C GLY A 424 -14.41 -24.42 -4.00
N PRO A 425 -14.43 -23.07 -4.08
CA PRO A 425 -14.27 -22.23 -2.89
C PRO A 425 -15.42 -22.41 -1.89
N VAL A 426 -15.10 -22.31 -0.60
CA VAL A 426 -16.08 -22.30 0.49
C VAL A 426 -16.36 -20.87 0.89
N ASN A 427 -17.60 -20.39 0.73
CA ASN A 427 -18.00 -19.01 1.02
C ASN A 427 -17.07 -17.93 0.43
N TRP A 428 -16.58 -18.14 -0.79
CA TRP A 428 -15.61 -17.26 -1.47
C TRP A 428 -14.19 -17.27 -0.90
N HIS A 429 -13.87 -18.22 -0.03
CA HIS A 429 -12.49 -18.50 0.37
C HIS A 429 -11.92 -19.56 -0.56
N TRP A 430 -10.83 -19.19 -1.22
CA TRP A 430 -10.11 -20.00 -2.19
C TRP A 430 -8.91 -20.60 -1.48
N THR A 431 -8.63 -21.88 -1.69
CA THR A 431 -7.48 -22.55 -1.07
C THR A 431 -6.56 -23.18 -2.11
N HIS A 432 -5.26 -23.20 -1.84
CA HIS A 432 -4.25 -23.80 -2.73
C HIS A 432 -3.26 -24.67 -1.95
N SER A 433 -2.65 -25.64 -2.64
CA SER A 433 -1.67 -26.59 -2.08
C SER A 433 -0.21 -26.35 -2.51
N THR A 434 0.05 -25.27 -3.25
CA THR A 434 1.41 -24.82 -3.65
C THR A 434 2.31 -24.62 -2.41
N PRO A 435 3.66 -24.73 -2.54
CA PRO A 435 4.58 -24.50 -1.43
C PRO A 435 4.28 -23.23 -0.63
N LEU A 436 4.31 -23.39 0.69
CA LEU A 436 4.15 -22.34 1.68
C LEU A 436 5.46 -22.16 2.43
N HIS A 437 6.09 -21.00 2.25
CA HIS A 437 7.29 -20.62 2.96
C HIS A 437 6.93 -19.85 4.24
N ARG A 438 7.75 -20.00 5.28
CA ARG A 438 7.70 -19.16 6.47
C ARG A 438 8.88 -18.21 6.41
N ILE A 439 8.59 -16.91 6.39
CA ILE A 439 9.56 -15.83 6.31
C ILE A 439 9.40 -14.87 7.48
#